data_AF-A0A3B8WY72-F1
#
_entry.id   AF-A0A3B8WY72-F1
#
_cell.length_a   1.000
_cell.length_b   1.000
_cell.length_c   1.000
_cell.angle_alpha   90.00
_cell.angle_beta   90.00
_cell.angle_gamma   90.00
#
_symmetry.space_group_name_H-M   'P 1'
#
loop_
_entity.id
_entity.type
_entity.pdbx_description
1 polymer ?
#
loop_
_entity_poly.entity_id
_entity_poly.type
_entity_poly.pdbx_seq_one_letter_code
_entity_poly.pdbx_strand_id
1 'polypeptide(L)'
;GLIHAFSELQEVPDIFIVDTAAGIGQSVCNFCAATQDVVVVLCEDPAAITDAYALIKLLWREYGIKQFHVVANMTASHEEGRELYNKLERVASRYLQVQLDYFGVVPWDSTMRQAGLRQVSAAQQYPNSPAALAFRQLAQAVNGWPKREGDSATRLEFFLERVLLSNQRFVG
;
A
#
# COMPACT_ATOMS: atom_id res chain seq x y z
N GLY A 1 -17.57 5.77 -14.09
CA GLY A 1 -16.19 5.24 -14.20
C GLY A 1 -15.27 6.09 -13.34
N LEU A 2 -14.06 5.61 -13.00
CA LEU A 2 -13.17 6.29 -12.05
C LEU A 2 -12.95 7.79 -12.36
N ILE A 3 -12.74 8.18 -13.63
CA ILE A 3 -12.59 9.60 -14.01
C ILE A 3 -13.83 10.42 -13.70
N HIS A 4 -15.03 9.89 -13.97
CA HIS A 4 -16.28 10.60 -13.66
C HIS A 4 -16.42 10.83 -12.15
N ALA A 5 -16.03 9.84 -11.35
CA ALA A 5 -16.01 9.95 -9.89
C ALA A 5 -14.99 10.99 -9.40
N PHE A 6 -13.85 11.14 -10.08
CA PHE A 6 -12.87 12.18 -9.79
C PHE A 6 -13.33 13.57 -10.22
N SER A 7 -13.96 13.71 -11.39
CA SER A 7 -14.48 15.00 -11.88
C SER A 7 -15.67 15.53 -11.08
N GLU A 8 -16.36 14.66 -10.34
CA GLU A 8 -17.46 15.03 -9.45
C GLU A 8 -16.99 15.50 -8.07
N LEU A 9 -15.71 15.32 -7.73
CA LEU A 9 -15.16 15.81 -6.48
C LEU A 9 -15.10 17.34 -6.52
N GLN A 10 -15.97 17.98 -5.73
CA GLN A 10 -16.01 19.44 -5.59
C GLN A 10 -14.75 20.00 -4.91
N GLU A 11 -14.06 19.18 -4.12
CA GLU A 11 -12.81 19.50 -3.45
C GLU A 11 -11.78 18.37 -3.67
N VAL A 12 -10.52 18.75 -3.90
CA VAL A 12 -9.42 17.80 -4.05
C VAL A 12 -9.02 17.32 -2.65
N PRO A 13 -9.05 15.99 -2.36
CA PRO A 13 -8.68 15.48 -1.05
C PRO A 13 -7.17 15.65 -0.81
N ASP A 14 -6.79 15.91 0.45
CA ASP A 14 -5.37 16.00 0.84
C ASP A 14 -4.61 14.69 0.65
N ILE A 15 -5.30 13.55 0.82
CA ILE A 15 -4.73 12.21 0.75
C ILE A 15 -5.66 11.31 -0.07
N PHE A 16 -5.08 10.60 -1.04
CA PHE A 16 -5.75 9.53 -1.77
C PHE A 16 -5.14 8.18 -1.39
N ILE A 17 -5.97 7.27 -0.86
CA ILE A 17 -5.55 5.90 -0.54
C ILE A 17 -6.03 4.98 -1.66
N VAL A 18 -5.09 4.28 -2.29
CA VAL A 18 -5.40 3.28 -3.32
C VAL A 18 -5.23 1.89 -2.72
N ASP A 19 -6.34 1.18 -2.54
CA ASP A 19 -6.30 -0.25 -2.22
C ASP A 19 -6.20 -1.06 -3.51
N THR A 20 -5.16 -1.88 -3.62
CA THR A 20 -4.89 -2.68 -4.82
C THR A 20 -5.25 -4.14 -4.59
N ALA A 21 -5.61 -4.85 -5.66
CA ALA A 21 -5.66 -6.31 -5.60
C ALA A 21 -4.31 -6.91 -5.18
N ALA A 22 -4.31 -8.16 -4.73
CA ALA A 22 -3.08 -8.87 -4.40
C ALA A 22 -2.26 -9.25 -5.64
N GLY A 23 -0.96 -9.50 -5.43
CA GLY A 23 -0.05 -10.00 -6.45
C GLY A 23 0.53 -8.92 -7.37
N ILE A 24 1.00 -9.35 -8.54
CA ILE A 24 1.81 -8.54 -9.47
C ILE A 24 1.09 -8.21 -10.78
N GLY A 25 -0.24 -8.22 -10.77
CA GLY A 25 -1.04 -7.94 -11.96
C GLY A 25 -0.77 -6.55 -12.53
N GLN A 26 -1.00 -6.38 -13.83
CA GLN A 26 -0.75 -5.12 -14.53
C GLN A 26 -1.48 -3.93 -13.87
N SER A 27 -2.73 -4.12 -13.44
CA SER A 27 -3.51 -3.10 -12.74
C SER A 27 -2.89 -2.67 -11.41
N VAL A 28 -2.38 -3.62 -10.62
CA VAL A 28 -1.68 -3.35 -9.35
C VAL A 28 -0.45 -2.48 -9.61
N CYS A 29 0.41 -2.91 -10.53
CA CYS A 29 1.65 -2.20 -10.82
C CYS A 29 1.41 -0.78 -11.35
N ASN A 30 0.40 -0.67 -12.21
CA ASN A 30 -0.08 0.59 -12.77
C ASN A 30 -0.53 1.59 -11.69
N PHE A 31 -1.33 1.14 -10.71
CA PHE A 31 -1.72 1.99 -9.59
C PHE A 31 -0.52 2.40 -8.74
N CYS A 32 0.36 1.45 -8.39
CA CYS A 32 1.59 1.77 -7.65
C CYS A 32 2.47 2.81 -8.37
N ALA A 33 2.58 2.74 -9.69
CA ALA A 33 3.34 3.70 -10.49
C ALA A 33 2.68 5.08 -10.58
N ALA A 34 1.37 5.17 -10.41
CA ALA A 34 0.64 6.43 -10.39
C ALA A 34 0.65 7.12 -9.00
N THR A 35 0.94 6.37 -7.93
CA THR A 35 1.00 6.90 -6.55
C THR A 35 2.34 7.54 -6.18
N GLN A 36 2.32 8.42 -5.18
CA GLN A 36 3.54 8.98 -4.60
C GLN A 36 4.25 7.95 -3.74
N ASP A 37 3.55 7.35 -2.79
CA ASP A 37 4.11 6.41 -1.82
C ASP A 37 3.46 5.04 -1.97
N VAL A 38 4.30 4.00 -1.93
CA VAL A 38 3.86 2.60 -2.01
C VAL A 38 4.08 1.96 -0.65
N VAL A 39 2.99 1.49 -0.04
CA VAL A 39 3.01 0.74 1.22
C VAL A 39 2.82 -0.75 0.91
N VAL A 40 3.81 -1.56 1.26
CA VAL A 40 3.79 -3.02 1.15
C VAL A 40 3.38 -3.60 2.50
N VAL A 41 2.29 -4.35 2.53
CA VAL A 41 1.82 -5.06 3.73
C VAL A 41 2.38 -6.48 3.72
N LEU A 42 3.08 -6.86 4.78
CA LEU A 42 3.74 -8.15 4.93
C LEU A 42 3.20 -8.87 6.17
N CYS A 43 2.92 -10.18 6.07
CA CYS A 43 2.57 -11.03 7.22
C CYS A 43 3.64 -12.09 7.45
N GLU A 44 3.57 -12.78 8.60
CA GLU A 44 4.50 -13.86 8.94
C GLU A 44 4.18 -15.15 8.14
N ASP A 45 4.51 -15.12 6.86
CA ASP A 45 4.42 -16.26 5.94
C ASP A 45 5.61 -16.20 4.96
N PRO A 46 6.40 -17.28 4.79
CA PRO A 46 7.45 -17.35 3.77
C PRO A 46 6.97 -16.99 2.35
N ALA A 47 5.73 -17.32 1.99
CA ALA A 47 5.14 -16.95 0.71
C ALA A 47 4.97 -15.43 0.61
N ALA A 48 4.53 -14.76 1.68
CA ALA A 48 4.33 -13.32 1.70
C ALA A 48 5.63 -12.53 1.47
N ILE A 49 6.77 -13.02 2.02
CA ILE A 49 8.09 -12.42 1.75
C ILE A 49 8.46 -12.55 0.27
N THR A 50 8.20 -13.73 -0.31
CA THR A 50 8.51 -14.01 -1.72
C THR A 50 7.67 -13.12 -2.64
N ASP A 51 6.38 -12.99 -2.37
CA ASP A 51 5.45 -12.16 -3.15
C ASP A 51 5.77 -10.67 -3.03
N ALA A 52 6.04 -10.19 -1.81
CA ALA A 52 6.45 -8.81 -1.58
C ALA A 52 7.75 -8.48 -2.32
N TYR A 53 8.74 -9.36 -2.26
CA TYR A 53 9.99 -9.19 -3.00
C TYR A 53 9.76 -9.18 -4.53
N ALA A 54 8.92 -10.08 -5.04
CA ALA A 54 8.58 -10.13 -6.47
C ALA A 54 7.91 -8.82 -6.94
N LEU A 55 6.97 -8.29 -6.16
CA LEU A 55 6.31 -7.02 -6.43
C LEU A 55 7.32 -5.85 -6.43
N ILE A 56 8.13 -5.73 -5.37
CA ILE A 56 9.15 -4.67 -5.25
C ILE A 56 10.13 -4.73 -6.42
N LYS A 57 10.61 -5.94 -6.76
CA LYS A 57 11.53 -6.14 -7.88
C LYS A 57 10.90 -5.73 -9.21
N LEU A 58 9.63 -6.06 -9.44
CA LEU A 58 8.91 -5.71 -10.66
C LEU A 58 8.70 -4.19 -10.76
N LEU A 59 8.23 -3.56 -9.69
CA LEU A 59 8.01 -2.12 -9.60
C LEU A 59 9.31 -1.33 -9.80
N TRP A 60 10.40 -1.81 -9.21
CA TRP A 60 11.72 -1.23 -9.42
C TRP A 60 12.21 -1.37 -10.86
N ARG A 61 12.13 -2.58 -11.43
CA ARG A 61 12.72 -2.87 -12.74
C ARG A 61 11.94 -2.24 -13.89
N GLU A 62 10.61 -2.30 -13.85
CA GLU A 62 9.75 -1.88 -14.98
C GLU A 62 9.24 -0.45 -14.83
N TYR A 63 9.08 0.04 -13.59
CA TYR A 63 8.48 1.36 -13.31
C TYR A 63 9.46 2.32 -12.63
N GLY A 64 10.67 1.87 -12.29
CA GLY A 64 11.71 2.72 -11.71
C GLY A 64 11.43 3.17 -10.27
N ILE A 65 10.47 2.54 -9.56
CA ILE A 65 10.14 2.89 -8.17
C ILE A 65 11.28 2.41 -7.26
N LYS A 66 11.78 3.31 -6.41
CA LYS A 66 12.95 3.04 -5.56
C LYS A 66 12.67 3.11 -4.07
N GLN A 67 11.54 3.64 -3.64
CA GLN A 67 11.21 3.84 -2.23
C GLN A 67 9.92 3.11 -1.90
N PHE A 68 9.95 2.30 -0.86
CA PHE A 68 8.81 1.50 -0.41
C PHE A 68 8.72 1.55 1.11
N HIS A 69 7.50 1.74 1.61
CA HIS A 69 7.17 1.66 3.02
C HIS A 69 6.68 0.25 3.33
N VAL A 70 7.12 -0.36 4.42
CA VAL A 70 6.72 -1.73 4.77
C VAL A 70 5.99 -1.76 6.11
N VAL A 71 4.79 -2.34 6.11
CA VAL A 71 4.01 -2.62 7.33
C VAL A 71 4.03 -4.11 7.61
N ALA A 72 4.54 -4.50 8.78
CA ALA A 72 4.36 -5.85 9.28
C ALA A 72 2.95 -5.99 9.89
N ASN A 73 2.16 -6.95 9.45
CA ASN A 73 0.77 -7.13 9.83
C ASN A 73 0.54 -8.51 10.46
N MET A 74 -0.43 -8.57 11.37
CA MET A 74 -0.83 -9.77 12.11
C MET A 74 0.31 -10.41 12.93
N THR A 75 1.25 -9.61 13.45
CA THR A 75 2.37 -10.13 14.26
C THR A 75 1.98 -10.27 15.73
N ALA A 76 2.63 -11.17 16.47
CA ALA A 76 2.36 -11.32 17.90
C ALA A 76 3.05 -10.23 18.74
N SER A 77 4.10 -9.58 18.20
CA SER A 77 4.82 -8.50 18.87
C SER A 77 5.44 -7.48 17.90
N HIS A 78 5.92 -6.36 18.46
CA HIS A 78 6.71 -5.37 17.73
C HIS A 78 8.07 -5.92 17.27
N GLU A 79 8.69 -6.79 18.08
CA GLU A 79 9.98 -7.40 17.78
C GLU A 79 9.85 -8.33 16.58
N GLU A 80 8.85 -9.20 16.59
CA GLU A 80 8.54 -10.08 15.46
C GLU A 80 8.24 -9.31 14.16
N GLY A 81 7.50 -8.20 14.25
CA GLY A 81 7.27 -7.34 13.08
C GLY A 81 8.56 -6.72 12.54
N ARG A 82 9.48 -6.34 13.43
CA ARG A 82 10.80 -5.83 13.02
C ARG A 82 11.65 -6.93 12.39
N GLU A 83 11.63 -8.14 12.93
CA GLU A 83 12.32 -9.29 12.36
C GLU A 83 11.79 -9.66 10.98
N LEU A 84 10.47 -9.67 10.80
CA LEU A 84 9.82 -9.92 9.52
C LEU A 84 10.24 -8.90 8.46
N TYR A 85 10.24 -7.61 8.81
CA TYR A 85 10.79 -6.55 7.97
C TYR A 85 12.25 -6.80 7.60
N ASN A 86 13.10 -7.12 8.59
CA ASN A 86 14.54 -7.37 8.36
C ASN A 86 14.78 -8.55 7.41
N LYS A 87 13.90 -9.57 7.41
CA LYS A 87 13.99 -10.69 6.45
C LYS A 87 13.79 -10.20 5.01
N LEU A 88 12.77 -9.37 4.76
CA LEU A 88 12.53 -8.78 3.44
C LEU A 88 13.66 -7.83 3.03
N GLU A 89 14.07 -6.94 3.94
CA GLU A 89 15.15 -5.97 3.71
C GLU A 89 16.43 -6.68 3.29
N ARG A 90 16.86 -7.71 4.01
CA ARG A 90 18.09 -8.47 3.71
C ARG A 90 18.09 -9.06 2.30
N VAL A 91 16.94 -9.55 1.82
CA VAL A 91 16.83 -10.12 0.48
C VAL A 91 16.79 -9.01 -0.56
N ALA A 92 16.03 -7.93 -0.31
CA ALA A 92 15.92 -6.80 -1.21
C ALA A 92 17.26 -6.07 -1.38
N SER A 93 17.94 -5.69 -0.30
CA SER A 93 19.20 -4.92 -0.34
C SER A 93 20.37 -5.67 -0.98
N ARG A 94 20.30 -7.01 -1.01
CA ARG A 94 21.30 -7.85 -1.70
C ARG A 94 21.21 -7.77 -3.22
N TYR A 95 20.01 -7.56 -3.79
CA TYR A 95 19.76 -7.72 -5.22
C TYR A 95 19.13 -6.50 -5.90
N LEU A 96 18.54 -5.59 -5.13
CA LEU A 96 17.75 -4.47 -5.62
C LEU A 96 18.37 -3.15 -5.13
N GLN A 97 18.42 -2.15 -5.99
CA GLN A 97 18.83 -0.78 -5.64
C GLN A 97 17.60 0.03 -5.19
N VAL A 98 16.98 -0.42 -4.10
CA VAL A 98 15.79 0.19 -3.51
C VAL A 98 16.04 0.54 -2.04
N GLN A 99 15.32 1.52 -1.55
CA GLN A 99 15.21 1.85 -0.14
C GLN A 99 13.89 1.28 0.39
N LEU A 100 13.99 0.41 1.39
CA LEU A 100 12.84 0.00 2.18
C LEU A 100 12.88 0.77 3.49
N ASP A 101 11.73 1.30 3.88
CA ASP A 101 11.53 1.98 5.15
C ASP A 101 10.55 1.16 6.00
N TYR A 102 10.93 0.88 7.25
CA TYR A 102 10.03 0.22 8.19
C TYR A 102 8.96 1.21 8.66
N PHE A 103 7.75 1.08 8.13
CA PHE A 103 6.66 2.02 8.38
C PHE A 103 5.96 1.73 9.71
N GLY A 104 5.83 0.45 10.07
CA GLY A 104 5.35 0.07 11.38
C GLY A 104 4.81 -1.34 11.44
N VAL A 105 4.05 -1.61 12.50
CA VAL A 105 3.48 -2.93 12.79
C VAL A 105 2.02 -2.83 13.21
N VAL A 106 1.21 -3.75 12.72
CA VAL A 106 -0.17 -3.96 13.17
C VAL A 106 -0.22 -5.35 13.80
N PRO A 107 -0.47 -5.45 15.12
CA PRO A 107 -0.47 -6.74 15.81
C PRO A 107 -1.68 -7.57 15.42
N TRP A 108 -1.61 -8.88 15.65
CA TRP A 108 -2.77 -9.75 15.60
C TRP A 108 -3.81 -9.29 16.62
N ASP A 109 -5.06 -9.14 16.18
CA ASP A 109 -6.16 -8.65 17.00
C ASP A 109 -7.45 -9.36 16.62
N SER A 110 -8.00 -10.14 17.56
CA SER A 110 -9.25 -10.87 17.35
C SER A 110 -10.44 -9.97 16.99
N THR A 111 -10.41 -8.69 17.38
CA THR A 111 -11.47 -7.72 17.08
C THR A 111 -11.54 -7.37 15.60
N MET A 112 -10.42 -7.46 14.86
CA MET A 112 -10.39 -7.29 13.41
C MET A 112 -11.26 -8.33 12.71
N ARG A 113 -11.16 -9.59 13.13
CA ARG A 113 -12.00 -10.68 12.61
C ARG A 113 -13.47 -10.47 12.95
N GLN A 114 -13.77 -10.06 14.19
CA GLN A 114 -15.15 -9.80 14.62
C GLN A 114 -15.78 -8.65 13.84
N ALA A 115 -15.03 -7.57 13.60
CA ALA A 115 -15.46 -6.43 12.80
C ALA A 115 -15.70 -6.83 11.34
N GLY A 116 -14.79 -7.62 10.75
CA GLY A 116 -14.93 -8.16 9.40
C GLY A 116 -16.19 -9.02 9.23
N LEU A 117 -16.49 -9.89 10.19
CA LEU A 117 -17.74 -10.70 10.18
C LEU A 117 -19.00 -9.85 10.23
N ARG A 118 -18.93 -8.65 10.83
CA ARG A 118 -20.04 -7.69 10.92
C ARG A 118 -20.03 -6.65 9.79
N GLN A 119 -19.05 -6.72 8.89
CA GLN A 119 -18.83 -5.73 7.82
C GLN A 119 -18.74 -4.29 8.35
N VAL A 120 -18.09 -4.11 9.50
CA VAL A 120 -17.83 -2.79 10.09
C VAL A 120 -16.33 -2.54 10.18
N SER A 121 -15.92 -1.27 10.20
CA SER A 121 -14.52 -0.91 10.44
C SER A 121 -14.12 -1.26 11.87
N ALA A 122 -13.07 -2.06 12.03
CA ALA A 122 -12.53 -2.41 13.34
C ALA A 122 -12.05 -1.17 14.11
N ALA A 123 -11.44 -0.21 13.42
CA ALA A 123 -10.95 1.02 14.03
C ALA A 123 -12.09 1.92 14.57
N GLN A 124 -13.27 1.86 13.96
CA GLN A 124 -14.45 2.59 14.43
C GLN A 124 -15.19 1.83 15.54
N GLN A 125 -15.35 0.52 15.37
CA GLN A 125 -16.10 -0.33 16.30
C GLN A 125 -15.34 -0.60 17.61
N TYR A 126 -14.01 -0.72 17.53
CA TYR A 126 -13.12 -1.05 18.63
C TYR A 126 -11.93 -0.07 18.67
N PRO A 127 -12.16 1.24 18.91
CA PRO A 127 -11.14 2.28 18.75
C PRO A 127 -9.93 2.12 19.67
N ASN A 128 -10.08 1.42 20.79
CA ASN A 128 -9.02 1.16 21.76
C ASN A 128 -8.38 -0.23 21.61
N SER A 129 -8.72 -0.97 20.56
CA SER A 129 -8.07 -2.27 20.29
C SER A 129 -6.60 -2.08 19.86
N PRO A 130 -5.73 -3.08 20.07
CA PRO A 130 -4.34 -3.01 19.62
C PRO A 130 -4.17 -2.65 18.14
N ALA A 131 -4.97 -3.24 17.24
CA ALA A 131 -4.89 -2.93 15.81
C ALA A 131 -5.39 -1.50 15.51
N ALA A 132 -6.46 -1.03 16.16
CA ALA A 132 -6.97 0.33 15.99
C ALA A 132 -5.96 1.40 16.46
N LEU A 133 -5.25 1.11 17.56
CA LEU A 133 -4.15 1.96 18.04
C LEU A 133 -2.99 2.01 17.05
N ALA A 134 -2.60 0.85 16.49
CA ALA A 134 -1.56 0.78 15.47
C ALA A 134 -1.94 1.56 14.18
N PHE A 135 -3.18 1.41 13.69
CA PHE A 135 -3.65 2.21 12.55
C PHE A 135 -3.60 3.71 12.81
N ARG A 136 -3.95 4.16 14.02
CA ARG A 136 -3.84 5.58 14.39
C ARG A 136 -2.39 6.08 14.36
N GLN A 137 -1.44 5.27 14.84
CA GLN A 137 -0.01 5.61 14.78
C GLN A 137 0.50 5.69 13.34
N LEU A 138 0.14 4.72 12.49
CA LEU A 138 0.48 4.74 11.06
C LEU A 138 -0.10 5.98 10.38
N ALA A 139 -1.38 6.29 10.60
CA ALA A 139 -2.03 7.46 10.03
C ALA A 139 -1.36 8.78 10.46
N GLN A 140 -0.94 8.89 11.73
CA GLN A 140 -0.19 10.05 12.22
C GLN A 140 1.18 10.17 11.54
N ALA A 141 1.86 9.04 11.30
CA ALA A 141 3.15 9.02 10.62
C ALA A 141 3.05 9.46 9.15
N VAL A 142 1.98 9.10 8.44
CA VAL A 142 1.73 9.57 7.04
C VAL A 142 1.68 11.10 6.97
N ASN A 143 1.10 11.78 7.96
CA ASN A 143 1.04 13.24 7.97
C ASN A 143 2.43 13.91 8.03
N GLY A 144 3.46 13.16 8.46
CA GLY A 144 4.85 13.61 8.50
C GLY A 144 5.66 13.28 7.24
N TRP A 145 5.09 12.57 6.27
CA TRP A 145 5.80 12.27 5.02
C TRP A 145 6.07 13.55 4.22
N PRO A 146 7.22 13.63 3.54
CA PRO A 146 7.54 14.79 2.72
C PRO A 146 6.49 14.91 1.60
N LYS A 147 5.81 16.05 1.53
CA LYS A 147 4.97 16.39 0.39
C LYS A 147 5.87 16.50 -0.83
N ARG A 148 5.85 15.50 -1.71
CA ARG A 148 6.62 15.54 -2.95
C ARG A 148 5.95 16.53 -3.89
N GLU A 149 6.59 17.68 -4.11
CA GLU A 149 6.12 18.65 -5.10
C GLU A 149 6.16 18.01 -6.49
N GLY A 150 5.01 17.98 -7.13
CA GLY A 150 4.74 17.28 -8.38
C GLY A 150 3.26 16.96 -8.46
N ASP A 151 2.69 17.12 -9.64
CA ASP A 151 1.24 17.03 -9.80
C ASP A 151 0.80 15.56 -9.85
N SER A 152 0.74 14.94 -8.69
CA SER A 152 0.31 13.54 -8.51
C SER A 152 -1.16 13.35 -8.85
N ALA A 153 -1.98 14.40 -8.70
CA ALA A 153 -3.32 14.43 -9.26
C ALA A 153 -3.25 14.29 -10.79
N THR A 154 -2.44 15.11 -11.46
CA THR A 154 -2.20 14.98 -12.90
C THR A 154 -1.62 13.61 -13.31
N ARG A 155 -0.71 12.99 -12.54
CA ARG A 155 -0.22 11.63 -12.84
C ARG A 155 -1.30 10.57 -12.72
N LEU A 156 -2.16 10.65 -11.70
CA LEU A 156 -3.26 9.73 -11.50
C LEU A 156 -4.36 9.97 -12.54
N GLU A 157 -4.68 11.21 -12.88
CA GLU A 157 -5.61 11.58 -13.95
C GLU A 157 -5.13 11.06 -15.31
N PHE A 158 -3.89 11.34 -15.70
CA PHE A 158 -3.31 10.80 -16.94
C PHE A 158 -3.24 9.26 -16.92
N PHE A 159 -3.00 8.66 -15.76
CA PHE A 159 -3.04 7.21 -15.61
C PHE A 159 -4.46 6.67 -15.85
N LEU A 160 -5.47 7.25 -15.22
CA LEU A 160 -6.87 6.87 -15.37
C LEU A 160 -7.32 7.05 -16.83
N GLU A 161 -6.92 8.14 -17.49
CA GLU A 161 -7.15 8.36 -18.91
C GLU A 161 -6.55 7.24 -19.77
N ARG A 162 -5.27 6.86 -19.53
CA ARG A 162 -4.62 5.77 -20.29
C ARG A 162 -5.28 4.41 -20.06
N VAL A 163 -5.72 4.10 -18.84
CA VAL A 163 -6.44 2.85 -18.55
C VAL A 163 -7.76 2.78 -19.31
N LEU A 164 -8.53 3.87 -19.36
CA LEU A 164 -9.79 3.90 -20.12
C LEU A 164 -9.57 3.78 -21.64
N LEU A 165 -8.55 4.44 -22.19
CA LEU A 165 -8.21 4.35 -23.60
C LEU A 165 -7.72 2.95 -24.00
N SER A 166 -7.04 2.23 -23.09
CA SER A 166 -6.65 0.83 -23.34
C SER A 166 -7.83 -0.16 -23.32
N ASN A 167 -8.87 0.11 -22.52
CA ASN A 167 -10.09 -0.71 -22.47
C ASN A 167 -11.02 -0.51 -23.69
N GLN A 168 -10.79 0.48 -24.54
CA GLN A 168 -11.53 0.64 -25.80
C GLN A 168 -10.96 -0.16 -26.97
N ARG A 169 -9.83 -0.87 -26.80
CA ARG A 169 -9.22 -1.69 -27.88
C ARG A 169 -9.68 -3.15 -27.92
N PHE A 170 -10.66 -3.56 -27.11
CA PHE A 170 -11.22 -4.92 -27.10
C PHE A 170 -12.72 -4.99 -27.43
N VAL A 171 -13.30 -3.93 -28.00
CA VAL A 171 -14.62 -3.99 -28.64
C VAL A 171 -14.45 -3.55 -30.10
N GLY A 172 -14.04 -4.51 -30.93
CA GLY A 172 -13.89 -4.39 -32.38
C GLY A 172 -13.78 -5.78 -32.98
#